data_AF-A0A967SE72-F1
#
_entry.id   AF-A0A967SE72-F1
#
_cell.length_a   1.000
_cell.length_b   1.000
_cell.length_c   1.000
_cell.angle_alpha   90.00
_cell.angle_beta   90.00
_cell.angle_gamma   90.00
#
_symmetry.space_group_name_H-M   'P 1'
#
loop_
_entity.id
_entity.type
_entity.pdbx_description
1 polymer ?
#
loop_
_entity_poly.entity_id
_entity_poly.type
_entity_poly.pdbx_seq_one_letter_code
_entity_poly.pdbx_strand_id
1 'polypeptide(L)'
;QVFLSNPSGVIFGPGARVDAHGLIATTLKISDADFLAGQYHFHQDPDQPLAALINEGHIQVSGYAGLLAPAVDNRGTIVADLGSVAMASGTAATLDFTGDGLIQFAVTGEVDGTVVDAEGNEVPDRVGNSGLIQANGGRVILTARDAGAVIRNVVNQTGVIEAQTVVDKEGRIFLSGGDRGVVRVSGTLEASGKEAGETGGTVRVLGHK
;
A
#
# COMPACT_ATOMS: atom_id res chain seq x y z
N GLN A 1 -13.67 1.98 -11.99
CA GLN A 1 -12.56 2.37 -11.10
C GLN A 1 -13.06 3.44 -10.16
N VAL A 2 -12.55 3.49 -8.93
CA VAL A 2 -12.85 4.53 -7.92
C VAL A 2 -11.55 5.23 -7.55
N PHE A 3 -11.59 6.56 -7.49
CA PHE A 3 -10.48 7.41 -7.06
C PHE A 3 -10.94 8.25 -5.86
N LEU A 4 -10.23 8.18 -4.75
CA LEU A 4 -10.51 8.94 -3.52
C LEU A 4 -9.25 9.71 -3.10
N SER A 5 -9.32 11.04 -3.06
CA SER A 5 -8.28 11.91 -2.50
C SER A 5 -8.87 12.72 -1.36
N ASN A 6 -8.28 12.63 -0.16
CA ASN A 6 -8.65 13.45 0.99
C ASN A 6 -7.42 13.79 1.85
N PRO A 7 -6.89 15.01 1.73
CA PRO A 7 -5.72 15.46 2.51
C PRO A 7 -5.88 15.43 4.02
N SER A 8 -7.12 15.44 4.53
CA SER A 8 -7.38 15.35 5.96
C SER A 8 -7.27 13.93 6.53
N GLY A 9 -7.08 12.91 5.68
CA GLY A 9 -7.06 11.51 6.09
C GLY A 9 -8.19 10.69 5.47
N VAL A 10 -8.01 9.37 5.46
CA VAL A 10 -9.00 8.42 4.95
C VAL A 10 -9.13 7.26 5.91
N ILE A 11 -10.35 6.94 6.34
CA ILE A 11 -10.63 5.76 7.16
C ILE A 11 -11.74 4.93 6.51
N PHE A 12 -11.43 3.67 6.21
CA PHE A 12 -12.43 2.65 5.94
C PHE A 12 -12.72 1.92 7.25
N GLY A 13 -13.72 2.39 8.00
CA GLY A 13 -13.99 1.91 9.37
C GLY A 13 -14.53 0.48 9.44
N PRO A 14 -14.73 -0.06 10.66
CA PRO A 14 -15.26 -1.41 10.86
C PRO A 14 -16.61 -1.61 10.17
N GLY A 15 -16.74 -2.68 9.40
CA GLY A 15 -17.94 -2.98 8.62
C GLY A 15 -18.09 -2.21 7.31
N ALA A 16 -17.18 -1.27 7.01
CA ALA A 16 -17.10 -0.66 5.68
C ALA A 16 -16.79 -1.72 4.63
N ARG A 17 -17.41 -1.58 3.45
CA ARG A 17 -17.21 -2.49 2.33
C ARG A 17 -17.01 -1.69 1.04
N VAL A 18 -15.94 -2.01 0.32
CA VAL A 18 -15.63 -1.45 -0.99
C VAL A 18 -15.52 -2.60 -1.99
N ASP A 19 -16.43 -2.66 -2.96
CA ASP A 19 -16.34 -3.59 -4.10
C ASP A 19 -16.15 -2.78 -5.39
N ALA A 20 -15.01 -2.93 -6.04
CA ALA A 20 -14.69 -2.17 -7.25
C ALA A 20 -13.83 -2.97 -8.24
N HIS A 21 -13.69 -2.48 -9.47
CA HIS A 21 -12.66 -3.01 -10.37
C HIS A 21 -11.26 -2.59 -9.93
N GLY A 22 -11.08 -1.30 -9.65
CA GLY A 22 -9.83 -0.73 -9.18
C GLY A 22 -10.10 0.41 -8.22
N LEU A 23 -9.28 0.52 -7.17
CA LEU A 23 -9.33 1.55 -6.14
C LEU A 23 -7.99 2.27 -6.07
N ILE A 24 -8.01 3.60 -6.16
CA ILE A 24 -6.91 4.43 -5.67
C ILE A 24 -7.46 5.28 -4.52
N ALA A 25 -6.83 5.21 -3.36
CA ALA A 25 -7.16 6.04 -2.21
C ALA A 25 -5.88 6.71 -1.69
N THR A 26 -5.95 8.03 -1.47
CA THR A 26 -4.79 8.80 -1.07
C THR A 26 -5.12 9.99 -0.18
N THR A 27 -4.17 10.36 0.68
CA THR A 27 -4.19 11.65 1.40
C THR A 27 -3.30 12.70 0.72
N LEU A 28 -2.62 12.35 -0.35
CA LEU A 28 -1.87 13.31 -1.15
C LEU A 28 -2.80 14.00 -2.15
N LYS A 29 -2.45 15.25 -2.50
CA LYS A 29 -3.13 16.02 -3.53
C LYS A 29 -2.62 15.65 -4.91
N ILE A 30 -3.53 15.78 -5.88
CA ILE A 30 -3.25 15.82 -7.32
C ILE A 30 -3.92 17.08 -7.87
N SER A 31 -3.28 17.76 -8.82
CA SER A 31 -3.93 18.90 -9.47
C SER A 31 -4.99 18.43 -10.48
N ASP A 32 -6.02 19.24 -10.70
CA ASP A 32 -7.05 18.93 -11.72
C ASP A 32 -6.41 18.77 -13.11
N ALA A 33 -5.40 19.58 -13.42
CA ALA A 33 -4.68 19.51 -14.69
C ALA A 33 -3.95 18.18 -14.86
N ASP A 34 -3.20 17.75 -13.84
CA ASP A 34 -2.51 16.47 -13.80
C ASP A 34 -3.50 15.30 -13.93
N PHE A 35 -4.58 15.33 -13.15
CA PHE A 35 -5.61 14.28 -13.18
C PHE A 35 -6.29 14.17 -14.55
N LEU A 36 -6.71 15.29 -15.14
CA LEU A 36 -7.35 15.33 -16.46
C LEU A 36 -6.38 14.95 -17.60
N ALA A 37 -5.09 15.19 -17.41
CA ALA A 37 -4.04 14.78 -18.34
C ALA A 37 -3.61 13.31 -18.18
N GLY A 38 -4.16 12.58 -17.20
CA GLY A 38 -3.74 11.21 -16.88
C GLY A 38 -2.33 11.13 -16.28
N GLN A 39 -1.81 12.23 -15.74
CA GLN A 39 -0.51 12.31 -15.09
C GLN A 39 -0.73 12.21 -13.58
N TYR A 40 -0.55 11.03 -13.00
CA TYR A 40 -0.86 10.84 -11.58
C TYR A 40 0.31 11.24 -10.68
N HIS A 41 0.53 12.55 -10.60
CA HIS A 41 1.53 13.17 -9.75
C HIS A 41 0.92 13.61 -8.42
N PHE A 42 1.34 12.95 -7.35
CA PHE A 42 0.85 13.19 -6.00
C PHE A 42 1.87 13.95 -5.16
N HIS A 43 1.38 14.87 -4.34
CA HIS A 43 2.19 15.63 -3.40
C HIS A 43 1.41 15.92 -2.11
N GLN A 44 2.13 16.02 -1.00
CA GLN A 44 1.59 16.45 0.28
C GLN A 44 1.08 17.88 0.14
N ASP A 45 -0.12 18.12 0.68
CA ASP A 45 -0.64 19.47 0.82
C ASP A 45 0.19 20.23 1.87
N PRO A 46 0.91 21.31 1.50
CA PRO A 46 1.75 22.04 2.44
C PRO A 46 0.95 22.73 3.55
N ASP A 47 -0.36 22.93 3.33
CA ASP A 47 -1.26 23.58 4.28
C ASP A 47 -1.97 22.59 5.21
N GLN A 48 -1.70 21.28 5.10
CA GLN A 48 -2.30 20.24 5.92
C GLN A 48 -1.23 19.46 6.69
N PRO A 49 -1.55 18.98 7.91
CA PRO A 49 -0.69 18.03 8.60
C PRO A 49 -0.55 16.74 7.80
N LEU A 50 0.48 15.96 8.12
CA LEU A 50 0.63 14.62 7.57
C LEU A 50 -0.50 13.73 8.09
N ALA A 51 -1.30 13.17 7.18
CA ALA A 51 -2.48 12.39 7.51
C ALA A 51 -2.35 10.92 7.07
N ALA A 52 -2.95 10.02 7.85
CA ALA A 52 -2.94 8.60 7.56
C ALA A 52 -4.12 8.13 6.68
N LEU A 53 -3.91 7.01 6.00
CA LEU A 53 -4.95 6.18 5.41
C LEU A 53 -5.04 4.88 6.19
N ILE A 54 -6.21 4.61 6.79
CA ILE A 54 -6.43 3.42 7.61
C ILE A 54 -7.56 2.58 7.02
N ASN A 55 -7.31 1.29 6.83
CA ASN A 55 -8.34 0.31 6.50
C ASN A 55 -8.61 -0.64 7.67
N GLU A 56 -9.81 -0.58 8.22
CA GLU A 56 -10.38 -1.51 9.20
C GLU A 56 -11.58 -2.30 8.62
N GLY A 57 -11.94 -2.03 7.37
CA GLY A 57 -13.05 -2.65 6.65
C GLY A 57 -12.60 -3.75 5.68
N HIS A 58 -13.47 -4.03 4.70
CA HIS A 58 -13.25 -5.00 3.63
C HIS A 58 -13.15 -4.31 2.28
N ILE A 59 -11.96 -4.34 1.67
CA ILE A 59 -11.71 -3.83 0.32
C ILE A 59 -11.56 -5.03 -0.61
N GLN A 60 -12.42 -5.13 -1.62
CA GLN A 60 -12.35 -6.15 -2.65
C GLN A 60 -12.28 -5.50 -4.04
N VAL A 61 -11.22 -5.82 -4.76
CA VAL A 61 -10.96 -5.32 -6.11
C VAL A 61 -10.69 -6.46 -7.08
N SER A 62 -11.12 -6.33 -8.34
CA SER A 62 -10.83 -7.34 -9.37
C SER A 62 -9.58 -7.03 -10.20
N GLY A 63 -9.02 -5.83 -10.08
CA GLY A 63 -7.82 -5.38 -10.79
C GLY A 63 -6.75 -4.90 -9.82
N TYR A 64 -7.00 -3.82 -9.09
CA TYR A 64 -5.97 -3.27 -8.20
C TYR A 64 -6.49 -2.41 -7.05
N ALA A 65 -5.69 -2.32 -5.99
CA ALA A 65 -5.84 -1.37 -4.89
C ALA A 65 -4.51 -0.63 -4.67
N GLY A 66 -4.50 0.68 -4.91
CA GLY A 66 -3.37 1.57 -4.61
C GLY A 66 -3.71 2.49 -3.44
N LEU A 67 -3.02 2.34 -2.32
CA LEU A 67 -3.18 3.14 -1.12
C LEU A 67 -1.91 3.96 -0.89
N LEU A 68 -2.02 5.29 -0.91
CA LEU A 68 -0.87 6.20 -0.89
C LEU A 68 -1.08 7.34 0.10
N ALA A 69 -0.23 7.45 1.13
CA ALA A 69 -0.33 8.51 2.13
C ALA A 69 1.00 8.65 2.89
N PRO A 70 1.23 9.73 3.66
CA PRO A 70 2.34 9.76 4.62
C PRO A 70 2.38 8.56 5.57
N ALA A 71 1.22 8.01 5.97
CA ALA A 71 1.16 6.68 6.58
C ALA A 71 -0.03 5.88 6.05
N VAL A 72 0.17 4.57 5.82
CA VAL A 72 -0.88 3.64 5.37
C VAL A 72 -0.93 2.45 6.31
N ASP A 73 -2.08 2.17 6.92
CA ASP A 73 -2.24 1.07 7.88
C ASP A 73 -3.44 0.18 7.50
N ASN A 74 -3.17 -1.11 7.23
CA ASN A 74 -4.20 -2.11 7.00
C ASN A 74 -4.39 -2.99 8.24
N ARG A 75 -5.54 -2.86 8.87
CA ARG A 75 -6.03 -3.66 10.01
C ARG A 75 -7.19 -4.56 9.62
N GLY A 76 -7.85 -4.24 8.50
CA GLY A 76 -8.96 -4.99 7.92
C GLY A 76 -8.49 -6.01 6.88
N THR A 77 -9.24 -6.11 5.79
CA THR A 77 -8.98 -7.06 4.70
C THR A 77 -8.91 -6.34 3.36
N ILE A 78 -7.92 -6.71 2.54
CA ILE A 78 -7.80 -6.29 1.14
C ILE A 78 -7.68 -7.55 0.28
N VAL A 79 -8.58 -7.73 -0.68
CA VAL A 79 -8.58 -8.87 -1.62
C VAL A 79 -8.48 -8.38 -3.06
N ALA A 80 -7.50 -8.88 -3.80
CA ALA A 80 -7.20 -8.56 -5.20
C ALA A 80 -6.68 -9.81 -5.95
N ASP A 81 -7.43 -10.91 -5.96
CA ASP A 81 -7.03 -12.12 -6.70
C ASP A 81 -6.82 -11.81 -8.19
N LEU A 82 -5.73 -12.33 -8.75
CA LEU A 82 -5.19 -12.04 -10.09
C LEU A 82 -4.87 -10.56 -10.33
N GLY A 83 -4.87 -9.74 -9.27
CA GLY A 83 -4.67 -8.30 -9.29
C GLY A 83 -3.45 -7.84 -8.49
N SER A 84 -3.41 -6.55 -8.19
CA SER A 84 -2.30 -5.95 -7.44
C SER A 84 -2.76 -5.12 -6.24
N VAL A 85 -2.12 -5.29 -5.09
CA VAL A 85 -2.24 -4.39 -3.94
C VAL A 85 -0.92 -3.65 -3.76
N ALA A 86 -0.98 -2.33 -3.67
CA ALA A 86 0.17 -1.49 -3.39
C ALA A 86 -0.16 -0.50 -2.26
N MET A 87 0.56 -0.62 -1.15
CA MET A 87 0.56 0.38 -0.08
C MET A 87 1.89 1.11 -0.11
N ALA A 88 1.83 2.42 -0.27
CA ALA A 88 2.99 3.27 -0.42
C ALA A 88 2.96 4.42 0.59
N SER A 89 4.07 4.62 1.29
CA SER A 89 4.26 5.79 2.16
C SER A 89 5.29 6.77 1.64
N GLY A 90 4.90 8.05 1.58
CA GLY A 90 5.73 9.18 1.19
C GLY A 90 4.93 10.48 1.14
N THR A 91 5.63 11.60 0.95
CA THR A 91 5.02 12.94 0.76
C THR A 91 4.91 13.32 -0.72
N ALA A 92 5.48 12.54 -1.62
CA ALA A 92 5.27 12.69 -3.05
C ALA A 92 5.44 11.33 -3.74
N ALA A 93 4.60 11.06 -4.73
CA ALA A 93 4.72 9.87 -5.54
C ALA A 93 4.16 10.09 -6.94
N THR A 94 4.67 9.32 -7.89
CA THR A 94 4.04 9.16 -9.20
C THR A 94 3.40 7.79 -9.27
N LEU A 95 2.22 7.72 -9.87
CA LEU A 95 1.52 6.48 -10.16
C LEU A 95 1.52 6.27 -11.67
N ASP A 96 2.04 5.12 -12.09
CA ASP A 96 1.87 4.65 -13.45
C ASP A 96 0.99 3.40 -13.46
N PHE A 97 0.01 3.40 -14.36
CA PHE A 97 -0.80 2.24 -14.68
C PHE A 97 -0.16 1.56 -15.88
N THR A 98 0.58 0.49 -15.64
CA THR A 98 1.00 -0.34 -16.75
C THR A 98 -0.22 -1.12 -17.25
N GLY A 99 -0.40 -1.19 -18.58
CA GLY A 99 -1.56 -1.84 -19.21
C GLY A 99 -1.69 -3.35 -18.94
N ASP A 100 -0.78 -3.92 -18.14
CA ASP A 100 -0.77 -5.29 -17.61
C ASP A 100 -1.42 -5.40 -16.21
N GLY A 101 -2.03 -4.32 -15.69
CA GLY A 101 -2.69 -4.30 -14.39
C GLY A 101 -1.75 -4.05 -13.22
N LEU A 102 -0.49 -3.69 -13.49
CA LEU A 102 0.47 -3.33 -12.47
C LEU A 102 0.39 -1.82 -12.14
N ILE A 103 0.37 -1.54 -10.83
CA ILE A 103 0.52 -0.21 -10.26
C ILE A 103 1.98 -0.04 -9.85
N GLN A 104 2.62 1.02 -10.34
CA GLN A 104 3.94 1.41 -9.87
C GLN A 104 3.86 2.76 -9.16
N PHE A 105 4.11 2.74 -7.85
CA PHE A 105 4.38 3.97 -7.10
C PHE A 105 5.88 4.24 -7.11
N ALA A 106 6.28 5.35 -7.73
CA ALA A 106 7.61 5.92 -7.53
C ALA A 106 7.51 6.97 -6.43
N VAL A 107 7.76 6.53 -5.19
CA VAL A 107 7.79 7.43 -4.02
C VAL A 107 9.09 8.24 -4.03
N THR A 108 8.95 9.56 -4.04
CA THR A 108 10.06 10.51 -4.14
C THR A 108 10.16 11.43 -2.93
N GLY A 109 9.03 11.76 -2.31
CA GLY A 109 8.98 12.59 -1.11
C GLY A 109 9.14 11.74 0.14
N GLU A 110 10.09 12.14 0.97
CA GLU A 110 10.32 11.52 2.27
C GLU A 110 9.34 12.07 3.32
N VAL A 111 8.90 11.24 4.26
CA VAL A 111 8.06 11.68 5.39
C VAL A 111 8.96 12.15 6.53
N ASP A 112 8.85 13.41 6.94
CA ASP A 112 9.52 13.93 8.14
C ASP A 112 8.46 14.43 9.13
N GLY A 113 8.49 13.91 10.36
CA GLY A 113 7.55 14.27 11.42
C GLY A 113 6.47 13.23 11.75
N THR A 114 5.60 13.63 12.67
CA THR A 114 4.48 12.83 13.17
C THR A 114 3.35 12.78 12.15
N VAL A 115 2.87 11.58 11.85
CA VAL A 115 1.65 11.36 11.06
C VAL A 115 0.53 11.03 12.02
N VAL A 116 -0.66 11.58 11.78
CA VAL A 116 -1.84 11.32 12.61
C VAL A 116 -2.98 10.69 11.82
N ASP A 117 -3.84 9.95 12.50
CA ASP A 117 -5.13 9.49 11.95
C ASP A 117 -6.17 10.64 11.91
N ALA A 118 -7.37 10.35 11.41
CA ALA A 118 -8.42 11.37 11.29
C ALA A 118 -8.93 11.86 12.66
N GLU A 119 -8.69 11.09 13.72
CA GLU A 119 -9.01 11.41 15.11
C GLU A 119 -7.86 12.15 15.82
N GLY A 120 -6.71 12.31 15.18
CA GLY A 120 -5.54 13.02 15.71
C GLY A 120 -4.58 12.16 16.53
N ASN A 121 -4.72 10.83 16.53
CA ASN A 121 -3.79 9.92 17.19
C ASN A 121 -2.56 9.68 16.31
N GLU A 122 -1.39 9.56 16.94
CA GLU A 122 -0.15 9.29 16.20
C GLU A 122 -0.14 7.90 15.57
N VAL A 123 0.29 7.82 14.31
CA VAL A 123 0.51 6.57 13.58
C VAL A 123 2.01 6.26 13.54
N PRO A 124 2.44 5.18 14.24
CA PRO A 124 3.87 4.93 14.49
C PRO A 124 4.59 4.36 13.26
N ASP A 125 3.89 3.57 12.45
CA ASP A 125 4.44 2.93 11.26
C ASP A 125 4.15 3.79 10.02
N ARG A 126 5.04 3.79 9.02
CA ARG A 126 4.79 4.45 7.74
C ARG A 126 3.94 3.57 6.82
N VAL A 127 4.23 2.28 6.77
CA VAL A 127 3.33 1.26 6.18
C VAL A 127 3.13 0.12 7.17
N GLY A 128 1.91 -0.04 7.65
CA GLY A 128 1.50 -1.09 8.58
C GLY A 128 0.55 -2.10 7.93
N ASN A 129 0.78 -3.39 8.18
CA ASN A 129 -0.23 -4.42 7.94
C ASN A 129 -0.33 -5.33 9.17
N SER A 130 -1.47 -5.29 9.82
CA SER A 130 -1.86 -6.22 10.89
C SER A 130 -3.05 -7.11 10.51
N GLY A 131 -3.75 -6.74 9.44
CA GLY A 131 -4.84 -7.52 8.86
C GLY A 131 -4.40 -8.50 7.76
N LEU A 132 -5.31 -8.73 6.83
CA LEU A 132 -5.11 -9.61 5.67
C LEU A 132 -4.96 -8.79 4.38
N ILE A 133 -3.96 -9.16 3.58
CA ILE A 133 -3.87 -8.76 2.17
C ILE A 133 -3.76 -10.05 1.34
N GLN A 134 -4.72 -10.29 0.45
CA GLN A 134 -4.74 -11.44 -0.45
C GLN A 134 -4.70 -10.98 -1.90
N ALA A 135 -3.76 -11.48 -2.68
CA ALA A 135 -3.63 -11.25 -4.12
C ALA A 135 -3.09 -12.52 -4.80
N ASN A 136 -3.84 -13.62 -4.73
CA ASN A 136 -3.43 -14.91 -5.31
C ASN A 136 -3.28 -14.79 -6.83
N GLY A 137 -2.19 -15.29 -7.39
CA GLY A 137 -1.78 -15.11 -8.79
C GLY A 137 -1.44 -13.67 -9.15
N GLY A 138 -1.33 -12.79 -8.15
CA GLY A 138 -1.15 -11.36 -8.28
C GLY A 138 0.08 -10.85 -7.54
N ARG A 139 0.05 -9.58 -7.14
CA ARG A 139 1.20 -8.92 -6.50
C ARG A 139 0.80 -8.09 -5.29
N VAL A 140 1.64 -8.13 -4.25
CA VAL A 140 1.56 -7.25 -3.09
C VAL A 140 2.85 -6.45 -2.97
N ILE A 141 2.71 -5.13 -2.83
CA ILE A 141 3.80 -4.19 -2.63
C ILE A 141 3.51 -3.40 -1.36
N LEU A 142 4.42 -3.48 -0.38
CA LEU A 142 4.48 -2.54 0.73
C LEU A 142 5.78 -1.76 0.60
N THR A 143 5.70 -0.46 0.37
CA THR A 143 6.90 0.37 0.20
C THR A 143 6.78 1.68 0.94
N ALA A 144 7.89 2.15 1.49
CA ALA A 144 7.90 3.41 2.17
C ALA A 144 9.25 4.11 1.99
N ARG A 145 9.20 5.43 1.94
CA ARG A 145 10.40 6.28 1.85
C ARG A 145 10.35 7.32 2.97
N ASP A 146 11.30 7.24 3.89
CA ASP A 146 11.34 8.06 5.11
C ASP A 146 12.61 8.91 5.17
N ALA A 147 12.47 10.12 5.70
CA ALA A 147 13.52 11.13 5.80
C ALA A 147 14.37 10.97 7.06
N GLY A 148 13.78 10.39 8.11
CA GLY A 148 14.20 10.64 9.48
C GLY A 148 14.96 9.49 10.13
N ALA A 149 15.86 9.83 11.05
CA ALA A 149 16.45 8.89 12.01
C ALA A 149 15.49 8.51 13.17
N VAL A 150 14.31 9.14 13.22
CA VAL A 150 13.35 9.05 14.34
C VAL A 150 12.48 7.79 14.22
N ILE A 151 12.15 7.34 13.01
CA ILE A 151 11.28 6.19 12.79
C ILE A 151 12.12 5.02 12.32
N ARG A 152 12.39 4.10 13.25
CA ARG A 152 13.21 2.92 12.97
C ARG A 152 12.46 1.88 12.14
N ASN A 153 11.14 1.75 12.28
CA ASN A 153 10.33 0.76 11.56
C ASN A 153 9.46 1.46 10.51
N VAL A 154 9.86 1.35 9.24
CA VAL A 154 9.16 2.06 8.16
C VAL A 154 8.09 1.17 7.54
N VAL A 155 8.38 -0.13 7.40
CA VAL A 155 7.37 -1.14 7.02
C VAL A 155 7.22 -2.15 8.15
N ASN A 156 5.99 -2.35 8.61
CA ASN A 156 5.65 -3.20 9.73
C ASN A 156 4.57 -4.22 9.33
N GLN A 157 4.99 -5.46 9.09
CA GLN A 157 4.12 -6.55 8.70
C GLN A 157 3.97 -7.57 9.84
N THR A 158 2.85 -7.50 10.54
CA THR A 158 2.47 -8.42 11.63
C THR A 158 1.33 -9.35 11.25
N GLY A 159 0.53 -8.98 10.24
CA GLY A 159 -0.61 -9.75 9.76
C GLY A 159 -0.24 -10.81 8.72
N VAL A 160 -1.14 -11.03 7.76
CA VAL A 160 -0.98 -12.02 6.69
C VAL A 160 -0.95 -11.33 5.34
N ILE A 161 0.05 -11.66 4.52
CA ILE A 161 0.02 -11.39 3.08
C ILE A 161 0.04 -12.74 2.35
N GLU A 162 -0.97 -12.98 1.51
CA GLU A 162 -1.07 -14.14 0.63
C GLU A 162 -1.01 -13.72 -0.84
N ALA A 163 -0.07 -14.27 -1.58
CA ALA A 163 0.00 -14.20 -3.03
C ALA A 163 0.41 -15.59 -3.55
N GLN A 164 -0.46 -16.58 -3.34
CA GLN A 164 -0.23 -17.96 -3.79
C GLN A 164 -0.28 -18.02 -5.32
N THR A 165 0.39 -19.01 -5.90
CA THR A 165 0.28 -19.27 -7.33
C THR A 165 -1.15 -19.73 -7.67
N VAL A 166 -1.65 -19.28 -8.81
CA VAL A 166 -2.94 -19.75 -9.37
C VAL A 166 -2.66 -20.27 -10.77
N VAL A 167 -2.70 -21.59 -10.96
CA VAL A 167 -2.43 -22.25 -12.24
C VAL A 167 -1.02 -21.94 -12.74
N ASP A 168 -0.86 -20.98 -13.65
CA ASP A 168 0.40 -20.55 -14.24
C ASP A 168 0.82 -19.12 -13.82
N LYS A 169 0.05 -18.50 -12.92
CA LYS A 169 0.29 -17.15 -12.40
C LYS A 169 0.95 -17.22 -11.05
N GLU A 170 2.27 -17.06 -11.04
CA GLU A 170 3.06 -16.94 -9.81
C GLU A 170 2.76 -15.65 -9.06
N GLY A 171 2.39 -15.76 -7.78
CA GLY A 171 2.20 -14.58 -6.95
C GLY A 171 3.51 -13.96 -6.46
N ARG A 172 3.50 -12.67 -6.15
CA ARG A 172 4.72 -11.92 -5.78
C ARG A 172 4.48 -10.99 -4.62
N ILE A 173 5.34 -11.07 -3.62
CA ILE A 173 5.33 -10.21 -2.44
C ILE A 173 6.62 -9.40 -2.42
N PHE A 174 6.50 -8.07 -2.34
CA PHE A 174 7.63 -7.15 -2.25
C PHE A 174 7.44 -6.15 -1.11
N LEU A 175 8.33 -6.19 -0.13
CA LEU A 175 8.38 -5.25 0.99
C LEU A 175 9.68 -4.46 0.90
N SER A 176 9.60 -3.12 0.98
CA SER A 176 10.77 -2.26 0.97
C SER A 176 10.65 -1.06 1.89
N GLY A 177 11.63 -0.90 2.80
CA GLY A 177 11.80 0.29 3.62
C GLY A 177 12.56 1.43 2.94
N GLY A 178 12.79 1.35 1.62
CA GLY A 178 13.63 2.31 0.90
C GLY A 178 15.11 2.24 1.31
N ASP A 179 15.84 3.33 1.04
CA ASP A 179 17.30 3.42 1.22
C ASP A 179 17.77 3.56 2.68
N ARG A 180 16.84 3.65 3.63
CA ARG A 180 17.16 3.90 5.05
C ARG A 180 16.24 3.21 6.05
N GLY A 181 15.05 2.76 5.64
CA GLY A 181 14.06 2.20 6.55
C GLY A 181 14.27 0.72 6.85
N VAL A 182 13.94 0.32 8.08
CA VAL A 182 13.86 -1.10 8.46
C VAL A 182 12.50 -1.66 8.05
N VAL A 183 12.51 -2.90 7.55
CA VAL A 183 11.31 -3.71 7.35
C VAL A 183 11.22 -4.74 8.45
N ARG A 184 10.16 -4.70 9.25
CA ARG A 184 9.88 -5.69 10.30
C ARG A 184 8.80 -6.65 9.83
N VAL A 185 9.12 -7.93 9.80
CA VAL A 185 8.17 -9.01 9.51
C VAL A 185 8.09 -9.92 10.72
N SER A 186 6.92 -9.95 11.37
CA SER A 186 6.60 -10.93 12.42
C SER A 186 5.35 -11.74 12.12
N GLY A 187 4.65 -11.41 11.03
CA GLY A 187 3.50 -12.14 10.51
C GLY A 187 3.87 -13.16 9.42
N THR A 188 2.89 -13.47 8.56
CA THR A 188 3.03 -14.46 7.49
C THR A 188 3.14 -13.78 6.13
N LEU A 189 4.08 -14.25 5.31
CA LEU A 189 4.20 -13.95 3.89
C LEU A 189 4.12 -15.27 3.12
N GLU A 190 3.03 -15.49 2.40
CA GLU A 190 2.74 -16.76 1.73
C GLU A 190 2.69 -16.57 0.22
N ALA A 191 3.56 -17.26 -0.51
CA ALA A 191 3.62 -17.23 -1.97
C ALA A 191 3.79 -18.62 -2.59
N SER A 192 3.37 -19.69 -1.91
CA SER A 192 3.46 -21.06 -2.43
C SER A 192 2.55 -21.30 -3.64
N GLY A 193 2.94 -22.27 -4.48
CA GLY A 193 2.03 -23.01 -5.34
C GLY A 193 1.65 -24.30 -4.62
N LYS A 194 0.35 -24.59 -4.50
CA LYS A 194 -0.17 -25.68 -3.66
C LYS A 194 -0.59 -26.89 -4.47
N GLU A 195 -0.95 -26.71 -5.73
CA GLU A 195 -1.40 -27.79 -6.59
C GLU A 195 -0.23 -28.49 -7.30
N ALA A 196 -0.44 -29.75 -7.68
CA ALA A 196 0.58 -30.54 -8.37
C ALA A 196 0.99 -29.88 -9.70
N GLY A 197 2.27 -29.55 -9.84
CA GLY A 197 2.82 -28.90 -11.03
C GLY A 197 2.89 -27.37 -10.93
N GLU A 198 2.38 -26.76 -9.87
CA GLU A 198 2.56 -25.32 -9.63
C GLU A 198 3.98 -25.03 -9.10
N THR A 199 4.53 -23.89 -9.52
CA THR A 199 5.76 -23.33 -8.95
C THR A 199 5.38 -22.26 -7.94
N GLY A 200 6.08 -22.21 -6.80
CA GLY A 200 5.92 -21.12 -5.85
C GLY A 200 6.34 -19.78 -6.44
N GLY A 201 5.63 -18.74 -6.02
CA GLY A 201 5.96 -17.36 -6.26
C GLY A 201 7.18 -16.85 -5.50
N THR A 202 7.35 -15.53 -5.50
CA THR A 202 8.54 -14.87 -4.95
C THR A 202 8.19 -13.95 -3.79
N VAL A 203 8.98 -14.02 -2.71
CA VAL A 203 8.95 -13.06 -1.60
C VAL A 203 10.29 -12.31 -1.53
N ARG A 204 10.24 -10.98 -1.59
CA ARG A 204 11.41 -10.10 -1.46
C ARG A 204 11.18 -9.09 -0.35
N VAL A 205 12.12 -9.04 0.60
CA VAL A 205 12.11 -8.10 1.72
C VAL A 205 13.42 -7.33 1.71
N LEU A 206 13.35 -6.01 1.52
CA LEU A 206 14.50 -5.12 1.42
C LEU A 206 14.40 -4.03 2.48
N GLY A 207 15.41 -3.91 3.34
CA GLY A 207 15.47 -2.86 4.34
C GLY A 207 16.85 -2.75 4.96
N HIS A 208 17.03 -1.69 5.75
CA HIS A 208 18.26 -1.43 6.48
C HIS A 208 18.24 -2.14 7.85
N LYS A 209 19.41 -2.29 8.46
CA LYS A 209 19.60 -2.93 9.78
C LYS A 209 19.96 -1.90 10.83
#